data_AF-A0A8C8DUP7-F1
#
_entry.id   AF-A0A8C8DUP7-F1
#
_cell.length_a   1.000
_cell.length_b   1.000
_cell.length_c   1.000
_cell.angle_alpha   90.00
_cell.angle_beta   90.00
_cell.angle_gamma   90.00
#
_symmetry.space_group_name_H-M   'P 1'
#
loop_
_entity.id
_entity.type
_entity.pdbx_description
1 polymer ?
#
loop_
_entity_poly.entity_id
_entity_poly.type
_entity_poly.pdbx_seq_one_letter_code
_entity_poly.pdbx_strand_id
1 'polypeptide(L)'
;MKAFGVKTDLRKIKGYTLSSRRSFLLYLLLFHFLLNLFLVEGKQTKIRFHLCFSEDGPRLTLVAEQSKVVSRRGGNVTLPCKIQRDQSLAPSRKMRIKWTKLTSDYLKEEDVFVAMDYNKKSFGSYHGRVHLQSSSPMECSLVITDITLEDYGKYKCEVIDGLEDGTVVVSLDLEGVIFPYFPRLGRYNLNFYDAERACRDQDAVVASFDQLYDACDGTVQYPITTPREPCGGKDTTPGIRNYGLRDKDKGHYDVFCFTSYHKGRFYYLIHPSKLTYDEAVRACQKDGAQIAKVGQMFAAWKLLGYDRCDAGWLADGSVRYPISRPRRHCSPTEAAVRFNGFPDKKHKLYGVYCFKGNN
;
A
#
# COMPACT_ATOMS: atom_id res chain seq x y z
N MET A 1 59.21 62.72 -3.58
CA MET A 1 59.56 61.36 -4.06
C MET A 1 58.24 60.64 -4.31
N LYS A 2 57.73 60.50 -5.56
CA LYS A 2 58.06 59.47 -6.60
C LYS A 2 58.01 58.04 -6.01
N ALA A 3 57.33 57.02 -6.57
CA ALA A 3 56.89 56.73 -7.95
C ALA A 3 55.76 55.64 -7.96
N PHE A 4 54.73 55.73 -8.83
CA PHE A 4 54.43 54.93 -10.07
C PHE A 4 54.37 53.38 -9.90
N GLY A 5 53.24 52.70 -10.18
CA GLY A 5 52.82 52.12 -11.49
C GLY A 5 52.98 50.58 -11.44
N VAL A 6 52.22 49.65 -12.03
CA VAL A 6 51.43 49.56 -13.28
C VAL A 6 50.47 48.34 -13.19
N LYS A 7 49.30 48.43 -13.85
CA LYS A 7 48.30 47.36 -14.10
C LYS A 7 48.81 46.28 -15.06
N THR A 8 48.43 45.02 -14.86
CA THR A 8 48.29 44.04 -15.95
C THR A 8 46.99 43.24 -15.82
N ASP A 9 46.23 43.28 -16.92
CA ASP A 9 44.90 42.71 -17.16
C ASP A 9 45.03 41.22 -17.57
N LEU A 10 44.29 40.32 -16.94
CA LEU A 10 44.18 38.91 -17.35
C LEU A 10 42.71 38.57 -17.68
N ARG A 11 42.14 39.27 -18.66
CA ARG A 11 40.96 38.79 -19.39
C ARG A 11 41.34 37.75 -20.44
N LYS A 12 40.85 36.51 -20.21
CA LYS A 12 40.30 35.51 -21.17
C LYS A 12 40.80 34.10 -20.86
N ILE A 13 40.11 33.42 -19.95
CA ILE A 13 40.00 31.97 -19.99
C ILE A 13 38.64 31.68 -20.65
N LYS A 14 38.65 31.35 -21.95
CA LYS A 14 37.47 30.78 -22.61
C LYS A 14 37.31 29.36 -22.07
N GLY A 15 36.33 29.14 -21.20
CA GLY A 15 35.87 27.81 -20.86
C GLY A 15 35.18 27.20 -22.09
N TYR A 16 35.64 26.03 -22.52
CA TYR A 16 34.96 25.25 -23.55
C TYR A 16 34.11 24.19 -22.86
N THR A 17 32.78 24.31 -22.95
CA THR A 17 31.81 23.29 -22.57
C THR A 17 31.63 22.33 -23.75
N LEU A 18 31.90 21.04 -23.54
CA LEU A 18 31.76 20.00 -24.56
C LEU A 18 30.54 19.12 -24.26
N SER A 19 29.49 19.32 -25.07
CA SER A 19 28.30 18.48 -25.11
C SER A 19 28.48 17.44 -26.23
N SER A 20 28.75 16.18 -25.87
CA SER A 20 28.51 14.93 -26.66
C SER A 20 29.64 13.89 -26.52
N ARG A 21 29.24 12.63 -26.27
CA ARG A 21 30.13 11.45 -26.20
C ARG A 21 30.88 11.12 -27.49
N ARG A 22 30.51 11.68 -28.66
CA ARG A 22 31.22 11.44 -29.93
C ARG A 22 32.56 12.19 -30.05
N SER A 23 32.83 13.17 -29.20
CA SER A 23 34.10 13.93 -29.21
C SER A 23 35.23 13.29 -28.40
N PHE A 24 35.00 12.20 -27.67
CA PHE A 24 35.97 11.67 -26.69
C PHE A 24 37.29 11.19 -27.35
N LEU A 25 37.21 10.47 -28.48
CA LEU A 25 38.39 10.02 -29.24
C LEU A 25 39.10 11.16 -29.98
N LEU A 26 38.34 12.09 -30.55
CA LEU A 26 38.92 13.25 -31.25
C LEU A 26 39.65 14.17 -30.27
N TYR A 27 39.12 14.34 -29.05
CA TYR A 27 39.74 15.17 -28.01
C TYR A 27 40.92 14.49 -27.33
N LEU A 28 40.91 13.17 -27.13
CA LEU A 28 42.10 12.44 -26.66
C LEU A 28 43.25 12.57 -27.66
N LEU A 29 42.96 12.47 -28.97
CA LEU A 29 43.95 12.67 -30.03
C LEU A 29 44.45 14.13 -30.06
N LEU A 30 43.56 15.13 -29.96
CA LEU A 30 43.94 16.55 -29.88
C LEU A 30 44.71 16.88 -28.59
N PHE A 31 44.36 16.26 -27.46
CA PHE A 31 45.03 16.45 -26.18
C PHE A 31 46.43 15.84 -26.20
N HIS A 32 46.59 14.66 -26.81
CA HIS A 32 47.90 14.04 -27.02
C HIS A 32 48.76 14.83 -28.02
N PHE A 33 48.14 15.42 -29.04
CA PHE A 33 48.82 16.28 -30.02
C PHE A 33 49.28 17.61 -29.40
N LEU A 34 48.44 18.22 -28.55
CA LEU A 34 48.78 19.43 -27.80
C LEU A 34 49.82 19.17 -26.71
N LEU A 35 49.80 18.01 -26.03
CA LEU A 35 50.84 17.62 -25.08
C LEU A 35 52.22 17.51 -25.76
N ASN A 36 52.25 16.96 -26.99
CA ASN A 36 53.48 16.81 -27.76
C ASN A 36 53.98 18.16 -28.33
N LEU A 37 53.10 19.12 -28.63
CA LEU A 37 53.50 20.46 -29.10
C LEU A 37 54.18 21.30 -27.99
N PHE A 38 53.83 21.09 -26.72
CA PHE A 38 54.35 21.86 -25.59
C PHE A 38 55.64 21.29 -24.96
N LEU A 39 56.16 20.16 -25.45
CA LEU A 39 57.41 19.56 -24.98
C LEU A 39 58.69 20.17 -25.61
N VAL A 40 58.57 21.22 -26.43
CA VAL A 40 59.72 21.83 -27.13
C VAL A 40 60.33 23.06 -26.43
N GLU A 41 59.68 23.66 -25.43
CA GLU A 41 60.29 24.75 -24.66
C GLU A 41 60.21 24.48 -23.15
N GLY A 42 61.38 24.22 -22.54
CA GLY A 42 61.56 23.78 -21.16
C GLY A 42 61.15 24.77 -20.08
N LYS A 43 59.84 24.99 -19.88
CA LYS A 43 59.28 25.59 -18.67
C LYS A 43 58.07 24.79 -18.19
N GLN A 44 58.28 24.02 -17.13
CA GLN A 44 57.29 23.13 -16.54
C GLN A 44 56.27 23.94 -15.72
N THR A 45 55.17 24.35 -16.36
CA THR A 45 54.07 25.03 -15.69
C THR A 45 52.99 24.00 -15.35
N LYS A 46 52.78 23.71 -14.05
CA LYS A 46 51.83 22.69 -13.59
C LYS A 46 50.39 23.23 -13.67
N ILE A 47 49.71 22.98 -14.79
CA ILE A 47 48.31 23.35 -14.98
C ILE A 47 47.43 22.21 -14.43
N ARG A 48 46.64 22.51 -13.39
CA ARG A 48 45.69 21.56 -12.79
C ARG A 48 44.34 21.70 -13.49
N PHE A 49 43.98 20.75 -14.33
CA PHE A 49 42.65 20.68 -14.95
C PHE A 49 41.65 20.06 -13.95
N HIS A 50 40.64 20.83 -13.55
CA HIS A 50 39.45 20.28 -12.89
C HIS A 50 38.42 19.91 -13.95
N LEU A 51 38.30 18.61 -14.23
CA LEU A 51 37.20 18.05 -15.00
C LEU A 51 35.96 18.02 -14.11
N CYS A 52 35.08 19.02 -14.23
CA CYS A 52 33.72 18.91 -13.72
C CYS A 52 32.90 18.10 -14.72
N PHE A 53 32.53 16.88 -14.34
CA PHE A 53 31.48 16.14 -15.02
C PHE A 53 30.14 16.70 -14.50
N SER A 54 29.42 17.44 -15.34
CA SER A 54 27.99 17.67 -15.13
C SER A 54 27.30 16.45 -15.73
N GLU A 55 26.77 15.56 -14.88
CA GLU A 55 25.79 14.61 -15.37
C GLU A 55 24.54 15.41 -15.75
N ASP A 56 24.19 15.44 -17.04
CA ASP A 56 22.87 15.87 -17.46
C ASP A 56 21.85 15.01 -16.68
N GLY A 57 20.87 15.64 -16.03
CA GLY A 57 19.85 14.92 -15.26
C GLY A 57 19.05 13.92 -16.12
N PRO A 58 18.25 13.04 -15.48
CA PRO A 58 17.47 12.03 -16.20
C PRO A 58 16.54 12.69 -17.22
N ARG A 59 16.60 12.22 -18.48
CA ARG A 59 15.88 12.84 -19.61
C ARG A 59 14.42 12.38 -19.69
N LEU A 60 14.08 11.32 -18.98
CA LEU A 60 12.74 10.79 -18.77
C LEU A 60 12.48 10.72 -17.27
N THR A 61 11.44 11.39 -16.79
CA THR A 61 10.97 11.26 -15.41
C THR A 61 9.49 10.97 -15.36
N LEU A 62 9.05 10.27 -14.31
CA LEU A 62 7.66 10.00 -14.05
C LEU A 62 7.20 10.79 -12.84
N VAL A 63 6.02 11.39 -12.95
CA VAL A 63 5.41 12.17 -11.88
C VAL A 63 4.07 11.53 -11.51
N ALA A 64 3.94 11.17 -10.24
CA ALA A 64 2.65 10.86 -9.64
C ALA A 64 2.16 12.11 -8.91
N GLU A 65 1.07 12.71 -9.40
CA GLU A 65 0.45 13.88 -8.73
C GLU A 65 0.03 13.54 -7.29
N GLN A 66 -0.36 12.29 -7.05
CA GLN A 66 -0.68 11.75 -5.74
C GLN A 66 0.08 10.45 -5.54
N SER A 67 0.98 10.41 -4.56
CA SER A 67 1.73 9.20 -4.19
C SER A 67 0.91 8.19 -3.39
N LYS A 68 -0.26 8.60 -2.89
CA LYS A 68 -1.22 7.79 -2.14
C LYS A 68 -2.63 8.08 -2.62
N VAL A 69 -3.35 7.03 -3.02
CA VAL A 69 -4.75 7.13 -3.49
C VAL A 69 -5.61 6.22 -2.62
N VAL A 70 -6.75 6.72 -2.15
CA VAL A 70 -7.68 5.97 -1.31
C VAL A 70 -8.91 5.58 -2.13
N SER A 71 -9.31 4.32 -2.04
CA SER A 71 -10.54 3.80 -2.64
C SER A 71 -11.33 2.94 -1.65
N ARG A 72 -12.42 2.35 -2.10
CA ARG A 72 -13.28 1.45 -1.32
C ARG A 72 -13.58 0.18 -2.12
N ARG A 73 -13.93 -0.89 -1.44
CA ARG A 73 -14.29 -2.16 -2.08
C ARG A 73 -15.42 -1.98 -3.12
N GLY A 74 -15.21 -2.53 -4.30
CA GLY A 74 -16.10 -2.44 -5.47
C GLY A 74 -16.21 -1.04 -6.07
N GLY A 75 -15.28 -0.14 -5.73
CA GLY A 75 -15.08 1.15 -6.39
C GLY A 75 -14.07 1.06 -7.53
N ASN A 76 -13.74 2.21 -8.10
CA ASN A 76 -12.75 2.35 -9.17
C ASN A 76 -11.65 3.29 -8.67
N VAL A 77 -10.42 3.08 -9.11
CA VAL A 77 -9.31 3.94 -8.75
C VAL A 77 -8.39 4.17 -9.93
N THR A 78 -7.78 5.35 -9.97
CA THR A 78 -6.77 5.70 -10.96
C THR A 78 -5.46 5.92 -10.24
N LEU A 79 -4.44 5.13 -10.56
CA LEU A 79 -3.09 5.27 -10.06
C LEU A 79 -2.34 6.26 -10.96
N PRO A 80 -2.01 7.47 -10.49
CA PRO A 80 -1.43 8.51 -11.33
C PRO A 80 0.00 8.15 -11.78
N CYS A 81 0.25 8.27 -13.08
CA CYS A 81 1.59 8.15 -13.66
C CYS A 81 1.68 8.99 -14.93
N LYS A 82 2.29 10.18 -14.82
CA LYS A 82 2.47 11.11 -15.95
C LYS A 82 3.92 11.14 -16.39
N ILE A 83 4.15 11.07 -17.69
CA ILE A 83 5.47 11.18 -18.28
C ILE A 83 5.87 12.65 -18.37
N GLN A 84 7.03 12.98 -17.82
CA GLN A 84 7.70 14.26 -18.01
C GLN A 84 8.97 14.02 -18.83
N ARG A 85 8.96 14.49 -20.08
CA ARG A 85 10.01 14.26 -21.07
C ARG A 85 10.75 15.56 -21.37
N ASP A 86 12.07 15.50 -21.45
CA ASP A 86 12.84 16.61 -22.00
C ASP A 86 12.54 16.79 -23.51
N GLN A 87 12.31 18.04 -23.93
CA GLN A 87 11.98 18.41 -25.31
C GLN A 87 13.12 18.08 -26.29
N SER A 88 14.34 17.85 -25.79
CA SER A 88 15.51 17.44 -26.56
C SER A 88 15.45 16.00 -27.07
N LEU A 89 14.59 15.14 -26.50
CA LEU A 89 14.44 13.73 -26.90
C LEU A 89 13.48 13.60 -28.09
N ALA A 90 13.99 13.09 -29.22
CA ALA A 90 13.16 12.74 -30.37
C ALA A 90 12.00 11.81 -29.95
N PRO A 91 10.74 12.08 -30.34
CA PRO A 91 9.60 11.28 -29.93
C PRO A 91 9.75 9.84 -30.45
N SER A 92 9.98 8.93 -29.53
CA SER A 92 9.98 7.49 -29.82
C SER A 92 8.56 7.00 -29.99
N ARG A 93 8.35 6.17 -31.01
CA ARG A 93 7.05 5.53 -31.27
C ARG A 93 6.85 4.24 -30.48
N LYS A 94 7.83 3.80 -29.68
CA LYS A 94 7.82 2.50 -29.00
C LYS A 94 8.12 2.67 -27.50
N MET A 95 7.14 3.19 -26.77
CA MET A 95 7.18 3.25 -25.31
C MET A 95 6.60 1.97 -24.73
N ARG A 96 7.30 1.38 -23.76
CA ARG A 96 6.79 0.25 -22.97
C ARG A 96 6.38 0.75 -21.60
N ILE A 97 5.11 0.55 -21.26
CA ILE A 97 4.56 0.87 -19.94
C ILE A 97 4.33 -0.45 -19.21
N LYS A 98 4.86 -0.55 -18.00
CA LYS A 98 4.73 -1.71 -17.14
C LYS A 98 4.24 -1.26 -15.76
N TRP A 99 3.16 -1.87 -15.31
CA TRP A 99 2.66 -1.74 -13.95
C TRP A 99 2.86 -3.06 -13.22
N THR A 100 3.50 -2.99 -12.06
CA THR A 100 3.68 -4.13 -11.15
C THR A 100 3.16 -3.79 -9.76
N LYS A 101 2.68 -4.81 -9.04
CA LYS A 101 2.37 -4.71 -7.62
C LYS A 101 3.58 -5.19 -6.83
N LEU A 102 4.01 -4.40 -5.87
CA LEU A 102 5.10 -4.74 -4.97
C LEU A 102 4.57 -5.64 -3.85
N THR A 103 5.26 -6.74 -3.58
CA THR A 103 4.95 -7.59 -2.42
C THR A 103 5.28 -6.87 -1.11
N SER A 104 4.73 -7.37 0.00
CA SER A 104 4.92 -6.75 1.33
C SER A 104 6.39 -6.68 1.79
N ASP A 105 7.26 -7.53 1.25
CA ASP A 105 8.70 -7.53 1.49
C ASP A 105 9.49 -6.69 0.48
N TYR A 106 8.83 -6.10 -0.53
CA TYR A 106 9.44 -5.35 -1.65
C TYR A 106 10.44 -6.14 -2.49
N LEU A 107 10.53 -7.46 -2.29
CA LEU A 107 11.51 -8.31 -2.98
C LEU A 107 10.96 -8.90 -4.27
N LYS A 108 9.64 -8.99 -4.40
CA LYS A 108 8.97 -9.57 -5.56
C LYS A 108 8.00 -8.56 -6.17
N GLU A 109 7.91 -8.62 -7.48
CA GLU A 109 7.00 -7.82 -8.27
C GLU A 109 6.03 -8.73 -9.01
N GLU A 110 4.75 -8.54 -8.76
CA GLU A 110 3.69 -9.23 -9.48
C GLU A 110 3.28 -8.37 -10.68
N ASP A 111 3.34 -8.92 -11.88
CA ASP A 111 2.92 -8.21 -13.08
C ASP A 111 1.40 -7.94 -13.01
N VAL A 112 1.00 -6.68 -13.22
CA VAL A 112 -0.40 -6.24 -13.21
C VAL A 112 -0.85 -5.96 -14.64
N PHE A 113 -0.11 -5.09 -15.33
CA PHE A 113 -0.45 -4.64 -16.67
C PHE A 113 0.80 -4.25 -17.46
N VAL A 114 0.83 -4.60 -18.74
CA VAL A 114 1.87 -4.21 -19.69
C VAL A 114 1.23 -3.68 -20.96
N ALA A 115 1.70 -2.53 -21.43
CA ALA A 115 1.37 -1.98 -22.73
C ALA A 115 2.64 -1.71 -23.55
N MET A 116 2.62 -2.13 -24.80
CA MET A 116 3.60 -1.80 -25.83
C MET A 116 2.82 -1.47 -27.10
N ASP A 117 2.76 -0.18 -27.44
CA ASP A 117 1.99 0.34 -28.57
C ASP A 117 0.51 -0.11 -28.51
N TYR A 118 0.09 -0.95 -29.46
CA TYR A 118 -1.27 -1.51 -29.53
C TYR A 118 -1.46 -2.77 -28.69
N ASN A 119 -0.36 -3.41 -28.27
CA ASN A 119 -0.42 -4.66 -27.51
C ASN A 119 -0.57 -4.34 -26.02
N LYS A 120 -1.72 -4.71 -25.46
CA LYS A 120 -2.04 -4.54 -24.03
C LYS A 120 -2.30 -5.90 -23.42
N LYS A 121 -1.70 -6.15 -22.25
CA LYS A 121 -1.85 -7.41 -21.53
C LYS A 121 -1.99 -7.15 -20.04
N SER A 122 -3.07 -7.68 -19.46
CA SER A 122 -3.33 -7.73 -18.02
C SER A 122 -3.08 -9.14 -17.48
N PHE A 123 -2.68 -9.25 -16.22
CA PHE A 123 -2.24 -10.50 -15.60
C PHE A 123 -3.04 -10.83 -14.32
N GLY A 124 -3.04 -12.11 -13.93
CA GLY A 124 -3.65 -12.57 -12.68
C GLY A 124 -5.12 -12.16 -12.50
N SER A 125 -5.48 -11.77 -11.28
CA SER A 125 -6.83 -11.29 -10.91
C SER A 125 -7.16 -9.91 -11.49
N TYR A 126 -6.22 -9.24 -12.15
CA TYR A 126 -6.43 -7.94 -12.79
C TYR A 126 -6.99 -8.06 -14.21
N HIS A 127 -7.09 -9.28 -14.75
CA HIS A 127 -7.57 -9.51 -16.10
C HIS A 127 -8.99 -8.94 -16.30
N GLY A 128 -9.15 -8.08 -17.31
CA GLY A 128 -10.42 -7.41 -17.62
C GLY A 128 -10.80 -6.24 -16.69
N ARG A 129 -10.07 -6.01 -15.60
CA ARG A 129 -10.36 -4.94 -14.64
C ARG A 129 -9.47 -3.71 -14.80
N VAL A 130 -8.34 -3.84 -15.50
CA VAL A 130 -7.31 -2.79 -15.60
C VAL A 130 -7.11 -2.27 -17.01
N HIS A 131 -6.91 -0.96 -17.13
CA HIS A 131 -6.61 -0.30 -18.41
C HIS A 131 -5.92 1.05 -18.19
N LEU A 132 -5.23 1.56 -19.21
CA LEU A 132 -4.63 2.89 -19.16
C LEU A 132 -5.66 3.99 -19.39
N GLN A 133 -5.51 5.09 -18.65
CA GLN A 133 -6.30 6.30 -18.85
C GLN A 133 -5.91 6.96 -20.18
N SER A 134 -6.83 6.97 -21.14
CA SER A 134 -6.56 7.42 -22.52
C SER A 134 -6.87 8.92 -22.70
N SER A 135 -6.20 9.79 -21.94
CA SER A 135 -6.34 11.25 -22.08
C SER A 135 -5.27 11.88 -22.97
N SER A 136 -4.04 11.37 -22.93
CA SER A 136 -2.92 11.86 -23.74
C SER A 136 -1.84 10.79 -23.91
N PRO A 137 -0.92 10.91 -24.89
CA PRO A 137 0.22 10.01 -25.03
C PRO A 137 1.21 10.06 -23.86
N MET A 138 1.18 11.13 -23.06
CA MET A 138 2.02 11.30 -21.86
C MET A 138 1.33 10.77 -20.60
N GLU A 139 0.08 10.29 -20.71
CA GLU A 139 -0.69 9.74 -19.61
C GLU A 139 -0.54 8.22 -19.56
N CYS A 140 0.09 7.74 -18.48
CA CYS A 140 0.31 6.32 -18.22
C CYS A 140 -0.42 5.84 -16.96
N SER A 141 -1.34 6.66 -16.44
CA SER A 141 -2.14 6.32 -15.27
C SER A 141 -2.95 5.04 -15.48
N LEU A 142 -2.90 4.15 -14.49
CA LEU A 142 -3.61 2.87 -14.52
C LEU A 142 -4.95 3.01 -13.83
N VAL A 143 -6.03 2.72 -14.55
CA VAL A 143 -7.38 2.61 -13.98
C VAL A 143 -7.61 1.16 -13.60
N ILE A 144 -7.97 0.92 -12.34
CA ILE A 144 -8.39 -0.38 -11.81
C ILE A 144 -9.86 -0.27 -11.43
N THR A 145 -10.68 -1.16 -11.98
CA THR A 145 -12.11 -1.25 -11.72
C THR A 145 -12.43 -2.40 -10.77
N ASP A 146 -13.56 -2.30 -10.07
CA ASP A 146 -14.03 -3.30 -9.11
C ASP A 146 -12.95 -3.72 -8.10
N ILE A 147 -12.57 -2.75 -7.25
CA ILE A 147 -11.48 -2.92 -6.28
C ILE A 147 -11.81 -3.98 -5.23
N THR A 148 -10.89 -4.91 -5.04
CA THR A 148 -10.97 -5.99 -4.05
C THR A 148 -10.10 -5.68 -2.83
N LEU A 149 -10.24 -6.44 -1.73
CA LEU A 149 -9.38 -6.29 -0.56
C LEU A 149 -7.91 -6.66 -0.87
N GLU A 150 -7.71 -7.56 -1.82
CA GLU A 150 -6.38 -8.01 -2.26
C GLU A 150 -5.69 -6.96 -3.14
N ASP A 151 -6.40 -6.00 -3.71
CA ASP A 151 -5.79 -4.94 -4.51
C ASP A 151 -5.05 -3.90 -3.65
N TYR A 152 -5.24 -3.90 -2.33
CA TYR A 152 -4.46 -3.05 -1.42
C TYR A 152 -2.94 -3.30 -1.59
N GLY A 153 -2.16 -2.23 -1.64
CA GLY A 153 -0.70 -2.29 -1.69
C GLY A 153 -0.06 -1.20 -2.53
N LYS A 154 1.24 -1.36 -2.80
CA LYS A 154 2.04 -0.41 -3.57
C LYS A 154 2.23 -0.90 -4.99
N TYR A 155 2.09 0.01 -5.93
CA TYR A 155 2.18 -0.25 -7.35
C TYR A 155 3.30 0.57 -7.94
N LYS A 156 4.14 -0.06 -8.76
CA LYS A 156 5.23 0.58 -9.48
C LYS A 156 4.84 0.75 -10.94
N CYS A 157 4.85 1.99 -11.42
CA CYS A 157 4.80 2.35 -12.82
C CYS A 157 6.24 2.43 -13.34
N GLU A 158 6.55 1.69 -14.39
CA GLU A 158 7.84 1.70 -15.07
C GLU A 158 7.58 1.98 -16.56
N VAL A 159 8.20 3.05 -17.06
CA VAL A 159 8.10 3.45 -18.47
C VAL A 159 9.49 3.42 -19.07
N ILE A 160 9.65 2.67 -20.14
CA ILE A 160 10.91 2.55 -20.87
C ILE A 160 10.73 3.20 -22.24
N ASP A 161 11.56 4.18 -22.54
CA ASP A 161 11.70 4.83 -23.84
C ASP A 161 13.13 4.69 -24.39
N GLY A 162 13.36 3.66 -25.21
CA GLY A 162 14.66 3.38 -25.80
C GLY A 162 15.69 2.94 -24.75
N LEU A 163 16.59 3.85 -24.39
CA LEU A 163 17.61 3.64 -23.34
C LEU A 163 17.30 4.37 -22.04
N GLU A 164 16.27 5.22 -22.04
CA GLU A 164 15.84 5.98 -20.88
C GLU A 164 14.69 5.23 -20.20
N ASP A 165 14.73 5.13 -18.87
CA ASP A 165 13.68 4.55 -18.07
C ASP A 165 13.29 5.50 -16.93
N GLY A 166 12.00 5.50 -16.62
CA GLY A 166 11.44 6.25 -15.50
C GLY A 166 10.61 5.30 -14.64
N THR A 167 10.67 5.49 -13.33
CA THR A 167 9.84 4.73 -12.38
C THR A 167 9.16 5.65 -11.39
N VAL A 168 7.94 5.29 -10.97
CA VAL A 168 7.22 5.94 -9.87
C VAL A 168 6.40 4.91 -9.11
N VAL A 169 6.33 5.07 -7.78
CA VAL A 169 5.57 4.19 -6.90
C VAL A 169 4.36 4.94 -6.35
N VAL A 170 3.19 4.30 -6.44
CA VAL A 170 1.92 4.81 -5.94
C VAL A 170 1.33 3.81 -4.95
N SER A 171 0.90 4.28 -3.79
CA SER A 171 0.22 3.47 -2.77
C SER A 171 -1.29 3.50 -2.98
N LEU A 172 -1.93 2.33 -3.06
CA LEU A 172 -3.37 2.18 -3.07
C LEU A 172 -3.86 1.75 -1.69
N ASP A 173 -4.58 2.65 -1.04
CA ASP A 173 -5.19 2.43 0.26
C ASP A 173 -6.68 2.16 0.13
N LEU A 174 -7.21 1.37 1.05
CA LEU A 174 -8.63 1.07 1.13
C LEU A 174 -9.21 1.68 2.41
N GLU A 175 -10.32 2.40 2.27
CA GLU A 175 -11.13 2.80 3.41
C GLU A 175 -11.68 1.55 4.09
N GLY A 176 -11.42 1.41 5.39
CA GLY A 176 -11.78 0.20 6.10
C GLY A 176 -11.51 0.27 7.59
N VAL A 177 -11.56 -0.90 8.22
CA VAL A 177 -11.35 -1.07 9.64
C VAL A 177 -10.50 -2.31 9.90
N ILE A 178 -9.54 -2.15 10.80
CA ILE A 178 -8.75 -3.24 11.36
C ILE A 178 -9.42 -3.70 12.64
N PHE A 179 -9.55 -5.01 12.81
CA PHE A 179 -10.09 -5.59 14.03
C PHE A 179 -9.30 -6.83 14.47
N PRO A 180 -9.13 -7.03 15.77
CA PRO A 180 -8.56 -8.27 16.28
C PRO A 180 -9.56 -9.41 16.11
N TYR A 181 -9.06 -10.58 15.69
CA TYR A 181 -9.85 -11.80 15.61
C TYR A 181 -9.28 -12.87 16.56
N PHE A 182 -10.17 -13.46 17.35
CA PHE A 182 -9.84 -14.50 18.32
C PHE A 182 -10.65 -15.76 17.97
N PRO A 183 -10.00 -16.90 17.68
CA PRO A 183 -10.71 -18.14 17.41
C PRO A 183 -11.31 -18.72 18.70
N ARG A 184 -12.19 -19.73 18.55
CA ARG A 184 -12.85 -20.41 19.67
C ARG A 184 -11.88 -21.03 20.68
N LEU A 185 -10.71 -21.47 20.23
CA LEU A 185 -9.67 -22.08 21.07
C LEU A 185 -8.88 -21.05 21.91
N GLY A 186 -9.15 -19.76 21.75
CA GLY A 186 -8.49 -18.70 22.49
C GLY A 186 -7.34 -18.05 21.71
N ARG A 187 -6.52 -17.28 22.43
CA ARG A 187 -5.42 -16.48 21.87
C ARG A 187 -4.19 -17.34 21.53
N TYR A 188 -3.36 -16.86 20.62
CA TYR A 188 -2.10 -17.50 20.20
C TYR A 188 -2.31 -18.95 19.70
N ASN A 189 -3.35 -19.16 18.89
CA ASN A 189 -3.70 -20.49 18.39
C ASN A 189 -3.85 -20.55 16.86
N LEU A 190 -3.38 -19.52 16.15
CA LEU A 190 -3.39 -19.47 14.68
C LEU A 190 -1.96 -19.37 14.16
N ASN A 191 -1.57 -20.28 13.27
CA ASN A 191 -0.38 -20.09 12.44
C ASN A 191 -0.71 -19.10 11.30
N PHE A 192 0.27 -18.81 10.43
CA PHE A 192 0.07 -17.85 9.34
C PHE A 192 -1.08 -18.24 8.41
N TYR A 193 -1.14 -19.51 8.00
CA TYR A 193 -2.15 -20.00 7.06
C TYR A 193 -3.55 -20.08 7.69
N ASP A 194 -3.64 -20.44 8.97
CA ASP A 194 -4.88 -20.45 9.74
C ASP A 194 -5.38 -19.03 9.98
N ALA A 195 -4.47 -18.08 10.20
CA ALA A 195 -4.78 -16.66 10.34
C ALA A 195 -5.36 -16.07 9.04
N GLU A 196 -4.73 -16.35 7.89
CA GLU A 196 -5.26 -15.93 6.58
C GLU A 196 -6.66 -16.51 6.32
N ARG A 197 -6.84 -17.80 6.61
CA ARG A 197 -8.14 -18.46 6.45
C ARG A 197 -9.19 -17.87 7.38
N ALA A 198 -8.85 -17.65 8.64
CA ALA A 198 -9.74 -17.06 9.62
C ALA A 198 -10.24 -15.67 9.20
N CYS A 199 -9.34 -14.79 8.71
CA CYS A 199 -9.77 -13.49 8.19
C CYS A 199 -10.67 -13.64 6.96
N ARG A 200 -10.29 -14.51 6.00
CA ARG A 200 -11.07 -14.76 4.78
C ARG A 200 -12.48 -15.26 5.09
N ASP A 201 -12.61 -16.17 6.04
CA ASP A 201 -13.90 -16.70 6.49
C ASP A 201 -14.78 -15.60 7.08
N GLN A 202 -14.18 -14.55 7.66
CA GLN A 202 -14.86 -13.37 8.19
C GLN A 202 -15.02 -12.21 7.19
N ASP A 203 -14.84 -12.45 5.88
CA ASP A 203 -14.92 -11.44 4.80
C ASP A 203 -13.89 -10.31 4.97
N ALA A 204 -12.70 -10.70 5.40
CA ALA A 204 -11.57 -9.82 5.65
C ALA A 204 -10.28 -10.43 5.08
N VAL A 205 -9.21 -9.65 5.03
CA VAL A 205 -7.84 -10.11 4.75
C VAL A 205 -6.98 -9.88 5.99
N VAL A 206 -5.83 -10.56 6.10
CA VAL A 206 -4.87 -10.23 7.16
C VAL A 206 -4.44 -8.78 6.96
N ALA A 207 -4.50 -7.98 8.04
CA ALA A 207 -4.12 -6.59 7.97
C ALA A 207 -2.66 -6.48 7.53
N SER A 208 -2.42 -5.63 6.54
CA SER A 208 -1.06 -5.39 6.06
C SER A 208 -0.25 -4.68 7.13
N PHE A 209 1.07 -4.73 6.97
CA PHE A 209 1.95 -3.99 7.83
C PHE A 209 1.66 -2.47 7.79
N ASP A 210 1.56 -1.88 6.60
CA ASP A 210 1.27 -0.46 6.41
C ASP A 210 -0.08 -0.06 7.04
N GLN A 211 -1.09 -0.94 7.01
CA GLN A 211 -2.38 -0.72 7.69
C GLN A 211 -2.25 -0.70 9.22
N LEU A 212 -1.45 -1.59 9.78
CA LEU A 212 -1.17 -1.62 11.22
C LEU A 212 -0.30 -0.41 11.64
N TYR A 213 0.65 -0.01 10.79
CA TYR A 213 1.53 1.17 10.98
C TYR A 213 0.76 2.48 10.97
N ASP A 214 -0.12 2.69 10.00
CA ASP A 214 -0.93 3.91 9.94
C ASP A 214 -1.89 4.00 11.14
N ALA A 215 -2.12 2.88 11.84
CA ALA A 215 -2.79 2.85 13.14
C ALA A 215 -1.86 3.11 14.35
N CYS A 216 -0.53 2.98 14.20
CA CYS A 216 0.59 3.47 15.05
C CYS A 216 1.95 2.97 14.49
N ASP A 217 2.87 3.81 14.02
CA ASP A 217 4.34 3.59 13.85
C ASP A 217 4.92 2.18 14.29
N GLY A 218 4.97 1.07 13.51
CA GLY A 218 6.00 0.71 12.53
C GLY A 218 6.87 -0.56 12.71
N THR A 219 6.38 -1.69 12.19
CA THR A 219 6.90 -3.02 11.71
C THR A 219 5.92 -4.16 12.07
N VAL A 220 6.17 -5.44 11.74
CA VAL A 220 5.22 -6.57 12.00
C VAL A 220 5.08 -6.83 13.50
N GLN A 221 3.92 -6.49 14.05
CA GLN A 221 3.91 -6.10 15.44
C GLN A 221 2.54 -6.24 16.14
N TYR A 222 2.52 -6.52 17.45
CA TYR A 222 1.31 -6.49 18.31
C TYR A 222 1.06 -5.09 18.89
N PRO A 223 -0.09 -4.43 18.63
CA PRO A 223 -0.37 -3.11 19.18
C PRO A 223 -0.57 -3.20 20.69
N ILE A 224 0.39 -2.66 21.44
CA ILE A 224 0.27 -2.50 22.89
C ILE A 224 -0.30 -1.11 23.14
N THR A 225 -1.62 -1.03 23.29
CA THR A 225 -2.29 0.20 23.72
C THR A 225 -2.14 0.45 25.22
N THR A 226 -1.86 -0.61 26.01
CA THR A 226 -1.57 -0.51 27.45
C THR A 226 -0.39 -1.43 27.78
N PRO A 227 0.75 -0.88 28.25
CA PRO A 227 1.92 -1.66 28.66
C PRO A 227 1.56 -2.70 29.72
N ARG A 228 2.05 -3.94 29.53
CA ARG A 228 1.82 -5.07 30.46
C ARG A 228 3.12 -5.85 30.60
N GLU A 229 3.31 -6.51 31.74
CA GLU A 229 4.54 -7.29 31.99
C GLU A 229 4.83 -8.37 30.92
N PRO A 230 3.86 -9.19 30.46
CA PRO A 230 4.11 -10.16 29.39
C PRO A 230 4.42 -9.53 28.02
N CYS A 231 4.28 -8.21 27.91
CA CYS A 231 4.38 -7.45 26.68
C CYS A 231 5.58 -6.49 26.69
N GLY A 232 6.58 -6.72 27.56
CA GLY A 232 7.82 -5.95 27.63
C GLY A 232 8.02 -5.16 28.94
N GLY A 233 7.08 -5.23 29.88
CA GLY A 233 7.15 -4.48 31.15
C GLY A 233 6.19 -3.30 31.19
N LYS A 234 5.81 -2.86 32.39
CA LYS A 234 4.90 -1.72 32.61
C LYS A 234 5.52 -0.37 32.21
N ASP A 235 6.85 -0.29 32.15
CA ASP A 235 7.62 0.92 31.84
C ASP A 235 7.88 1.10 30.33
N THR A 236 7.26 0.27 29.49
CA THR A 236 7.43 0.37 28.05
C THR A 236 6.43 1.34 27.43
N THR A 237 6.84 2.07 26.40
CA THR A 237 5.93 2.96 25.66
C THR A 237 4.88 2.16 24.88
N PRO A 238 3.64 2.68 24.77
CA PRO A 238 2.66 2.18 23.80
C PRO A 238 3.24 2.22 22.39
N GLY A 239 2.97 1.18 21.62
CA GLY A 239 3.54 1.01 20.29
C GLY A 239 3.42 -0.44 19.85
N ILE A 240 3.79 -0.71 18.61
CA ILE A 240 3.70 -2.06 18.07
C ILE A 240 5.04 -2.82 18.29
N ARG A 241 5.02 -4.09 18.77
CA ARG A 241 6.23 -4.89 19.10
C ARG A 241 6.64 -5.93 18.07
N ASN A 242 7.90 -5.88 17.60
CA ASN A 242 8.39 -6.74 16.51
C ASN A 242 9.10 -7.96 17.08
N TYR A 243 8.65 -9.15 16.71
CA TYR A 243 9.17 -10.42 17.20
C TYR A 243 10.12 -11.12 16.21
N GLY A 244 10.52 -10.43 15.13
CA GLY A 244 11.41 -10.92 14.08
C GLY A 244 10.71 -11.84 13.06
N LEU A 245 11.50 -12.38 12.14
CA LEU A 245 11.03 -13.40 11.20
C LEU A 245 10.70 -14.67 11.97
N ARG A 246 9.48 -15.17 11.80
CA ARG A 246 8.98 -16.39 12.45
C ARG A 246 8.61 -17.41 11.41
N ASP A 247 8.77 -18.67 11.80
CA ASP A 247 8.34 -19.81 10.99
C ASP A 247 6.81 -19.76 10.83
N LYS A 248 6.36 -19.77 9.57
CA LYS A 248 4.94 -19.59 9.22
C LYS A 248 4.07 -20.76 9.68
N ASP A 249 4.65 -21.95 9.86
CA ASP A 249 3.96 -23.17 10.23
C ASP A 249 3.91 -23.36 11.74
N LYS A 250 5.01 -23.04 12.44
CA LYS A 250 5.18 -23.31 13.88
C LYS A 250 4.79 -22.14 14.78
N GLY A 251 4.84 -20.91 14.27
CA GLY A 251 4.53 -19.72 15.06
C GLY A 251 3.02 -19.57 15.26
N HIS A 252 2.57 -19.43 16.51
CA HIS A 252 1.16 -19.20 16.82
C HIS A 252 0.93 -17.79 17.37
N TYR A 253 -0.05 -17.09 16.80
CA TYR A 253 -0.27 -15.67 17.03
C TYR A 253 -1.76 -15.32 17.06
N ASP A 254 -2.08 -14.15 17.60
CA ASP A 254 -3.36 -13.49 17.32
C ASP A 254 -3.28 -12.82 15.95
N VAL A 255 -4.42 -12.71 15.26
CA VAL A 255 -4.49 -12.08 13.94
C VAL A 255 -5.32 -10.80 14.00
N PHE A 256 -4.82 -9.78 13.31
CA PHE A 256 -5.59 -8.58 12.99
C PHE A 256 -6.07 -8.70 11.56
N CYS A 257 -7.38 -8.60 11.38
CA CYS A 257 -8.01 -8.65 10.07
C CYS A 257 -8.39 -7.24 9.63
N PHE A 258 -8.22 -6.96 8.36
CA PHE A 258 -8.69 -5.74 7.70
C PHE A 258 -9.91 -6.05 6.83
N THR A 259 -10.94 -5.23 6.97
CA THR A 259 -12.12 -5.27 6.10
C THR A 259 -12.49 -3.87 5.64
N SER A 260 -13.14 -3.78 4.49
CA SER A 260 -13.62 -2.52 3.92
C SER A 260 -15.15 -2.46 3.97
N TYR A 261 -15.72 -1.43 3.35
CA TYR A 261 -17.15 -1.26 3.14
C TYR A 261 -17.76 -2.46 2.39
N HIS A 262 -19.01 -2.79 2.72
CA HIS A 262 -19.77 -3.87 2.08
C HIS A 262 -21.01 -3.31 1.37
N LYS A 263 -21.24 -3.74 0.14
CA LYS A 263 -22.48 -3.47 -0.60
C LYS A 263 -23.59 -4.39 -0.07
N GLY A 264 -24.42 -3.87 0.83
CA GLY A 264 -25.54 -4.62 1.41
C GLY A 264 -26.00 -4.01 2.73
N ARG A 265 -26.91 -4.72 3.41
CA ARG A 265 -27.50 -4.29 4.67
C ARG A 265 -27.11 -5.23 5.80
N PHE A 266 -26.36 -4.72 6.77
CA PHE A 266 -26.10 -5.34 8.07
C PHE A 266 -27.16 -4.90 9.07
N TYR A 267 -27.79 -5.84 9.78
CA TYR A 267 -28.85 -5.53 10.74
C TYR A 267 -29.03 -6.64 11.79
N TYR A 268 -29.60 -6.26 12.93
CA TYR A 268 -30.10 -7.19 13.93
C TYR A 268 -31.50 -7.66 13.53
N LEU A 269 -31.72 -8.98 13.49
CA LEU A 269 -33.03 -9.53 13.19
C LEU A 269 -33.90 -9.54 14.46
N ILE A 270 -35.01 -8.80 14.42
CA ILE A 270 -35.99 -8.77 15.50
C ILE A 270 -36.79 -10.07 15.45
N HIS A 271 -36.64 -10.90 16.48
CA HIS A 271 -37.30 -12.20 16.61
C HIS A 271 -38.03 -12.27 17.97
N PRO A 272 -39.22 -12.91 18.07
CA PRO A 272 -40.02 -12.95 19.30
C PRO A 272 -39.33 -13.66 20.47
N SER A 273 -38.46 -14.61 20.18
CA SER A 273 -37.67 -15.34 21.19
C SER A 273 -36.18 -15.28 20.90
N LYS A 274 -35.35 -15.53 21.91
CA LYS A 274 -33.94 -15.85 21.72
C LYS A 274 -33.79 -17.17 20.95
N LEU A 275 -32.64 -17.34 20.30
CA LEU A 275 -32.38 -18.37 19.30
C LEU A 275 -31.15 -19.19 19.69
N THR A 276 -31.17 -20.48 19.36
CA THR A 276 -29.93 -21.27 19.24
C THR A 276 -29.14 -20.81 18.03
N TYR A 277 -27.88 -21.22 17.89
CA TYR A 277 -27.08 -20.88 16.72
C TYR A 277 -27.72 -21.38 15.42
N ASP A 278 -28.20 -22.62 15.38
CA ASP A 278 -28.80 -23.20 14.17
C ASP A 278 -30.18 -22.60 13.84
N GLU A 279 -30.92 -22.14 14.85
CA GLU A 279 -32.14 -21.36 14.65
C GLU A 279 -31.83 -19.96 14.11
N ALA A 280 -30.78 -19.31 14.62
CA ALA A 280 -30.29 -18.01 14.17
C ALA A 280 -29.89 -18.03 12.69
N VAL A 281 -29.12 -19.04 12.25
CA VAL A 281 -28.75 -19.21 10.84
C VAL A 281 -29.99 -19.35 9.96
N ARG A 282 -30.93 -20.23 10.36
CA ARG A 282 -32.19 -20.44 9.61
C ARG A 282 -33.08 -19.19 9.60
N ALA A 283 -33.09 -18.42 10.68
CA ALA A 283 -33.88 -17.19 10.76
C ALA A 283 -33.39 -16.14 9.75
N CYS A 284 -32.07 -15.93 9.62
CA CYS A 284 -31.53 -15.06 8.58
C CYS A 284 -31.87 -15.56 7.17
N GLN A 285 -31.74 -16.88 6.92
CA GLN A 285 -32.06 -17.47 5.62
C GLN A 285 -33.53 -17.27 5.23
N LYS A 286 -34.46 -17.43 6.18
CA LYS A 286 -35.89 -17.17 5.97
C LYS A 286 -36.20 -15.71 5.63
N ASP A 287 -35.36 -14.78 6.08
CA ASP A 287 -35.46 -13.34 5.76
C ASP A 287 -34.77 -12.97 4.43
N GLY A 288 -34.27 -13.98 3.69
CA GLY A 288 -33.51 -13.78 2.45
C GLY A 288 -32.14 -13.15 2.69
N ALA A 289 -31.53 -13.43 3.85
CA ALA A 289 -30.23 -12.94 4.27
C ALA A 289 -29.34 -14.11 4.73
N GLN A 290 -28.07 -13.83 4.98
CA GLN A 290 -27.14 -14.78 5.60
C GLN A 290 -26.83 -14.31 7.02
N ILE A 291 -26.41 -15.22 7.90
CA ILE A 291 -25.88 -14.81 9.20
C ILE A 291 -24.64 -13.94 8.97
N ALA A 292 -24.58 -12.80 9.66
CA ALA A 292 -23.53 -11.82 9.42
C ALA A 292 -22.17 -12.34 9.88
N LYS A 293 -21.13 -11.95 9.15
CA LYS A 293 -19.73 -12.23 9.50
C LYS A 293 -19.18 -11.16 10.45
N VAL A 294 -18.09 -11.51 11.14
CA VAL A 294 -17.43 -10.57 12.07
C VAL A 294 -16.93 -9.32 11.35
N GLY A 295 -16.30 -9.45 10.17
CA GLY A 295 -15.83 -8.31 9.39
C GLY A 295 -16.96 -7.36 9.01
N GLN A 296 -18.13 -7.90 8.64
CA GLN A 296 -19.31 -7.09 8.32
C GLN A 296 -19.81 -6.29 9.53
N MET A 297 -19.78 -6.86 10.74
CA MET A 297 -20.12 -6.14 11.97
C MET A 297 -19.15 -5.00 12.25
N PHE A 298 -17.84 -5.23 12.13
CA PHE A 298 -16.83 -4.18 12.35
C PHE A 298 -16.95 -3.06 11.31
N ALA A 299 -17.16 -3.40 10.04
CA ALA A 299 -17.40 -2.42 8.98
C ALA A 299 -18.65 -1.59 9.26
N ALA A 300 -19.77 -2.23 9.63
CA ALA A 300 -21.01 -1.52 9.97
C ALA A 300 -20.83 -0.60 11.21
N TRP A 301 -20.17 -1.09 12.24
CA TRP A 301 -19.90 -0.32 13.47
C TRP A 301 -19.00 0.89 13.23
N LYS A 302 -17.88 0.71 12.52
CA LYS A 302 -16.85 1.74 12.34
C LYS A 302 -17.18 2.72 11.22
N LEU A 303 -17.63 2.23 10.07
CA LEU A 303 -17.83 3.04 8.86
C LEU A 303 -19.26 3.58 8.77
N LEU A 304 -20.25 2.88 9.32
CA LEU A 304 -21.67 3.28 9.27
C LEU A 304 -22.22 3.73 10.62
N GLY A 305 -21.41 3.70 11.69
CA GLY A 305 -21.85 4.09 13.02
C GLY A 305 -22.94 3.18 13.61
N TYR A 306 -23.00 1.92 13.18
CA TYR A 306 -24.03 0.98 13.63
C TYR A 306 -23.91 0.69 15.12
N ASP A 307 -24.99 0.97 15.86
CA ASP A 307 -25.04 0.86 17.31
C ASP A 307 -26.24 0.00 17.75
N ARG A 308 -25.97 -1.07 18.52
CA ARG A 308 -26.99 -1.95 19.08
C ARG A 308 -26.48 -2.63 20.36
N CYS A 309 -27.23 -2.47 21.45
CA CYS A 309 -26.92 -3.08 22.74
C CYS A 309 -27.63 -4.44 22.94
N ASP A 310 -27.67 -5.25 21.88
CA ASP A 310 -28.24 -6.60 21.93
C ASP A 310 -27.18 -7.61 21.47
N ALA A 311 -26.83 -8.54 22.36
CA ALA A 311 -25.95 -9.65 22.02
C ALA A 311 -26.61 -10.56 20.98
N GLY A 312 -25.88 -10.86 19.91
CA GLY A 312 -26.36 -11.70 18.81
C GLY A 312 -25.29 -12.59 18.22
N TRP A 313 -25.73 -13.73 17.67
CA TRP A 313 -24.89 -14.68 16.96
C TRP A 313 -24.32 -14.10 15.66
N LEU A 314 -23.09 -14.49 15.35
CA LEU A 314 -22.37 -14.25 14.09
C LEU A 314 -21.93 -15.58 13.46
N ALA A 315 -21.51 -15.53 12.19
CA ALA A 315 -21.17 -16.69 11.38
C ALA A 315 -20.04 -17.58 11.95
N ASP A 316 -19.10 -17.02 12.73
CA ASP A 316 -18.05 -17.77 13.41
C ASP A 316 -18.56 -18.54 14.65
N GLY A 317 -19.83 -18.37 15.02
CA GLY A 317 -20.42 -18.88 16.25
C GLY A 317 -20.03 -18.08 17.49
N SER A 318 -19.44 -16.90 17.32
CA SER A 318 -19.28 -15.96 18.42
C SER A 318 -20.57 -15.19 18.68
N VAL A 319 -20.65 -14.61 19.87
CA VAL A 319 -21.70 -13.65 20.23
C VAL A 319 -21.07 -12.29 20.47
N ARG A 320 -21.57 -11.27 19.77
CA ARG A 320 -21.04 -9.91 19.81
C ARG A 320 -22.17 -8.88 19.79
N TYR A 321 -21.85 -7.63 20.15
CA TYR A 321 -22.71 -6.49 19.92
C TYR A 321 -21.90 -5.19 19.72
N PRO A 322 -22.24 -4.36 18.73
CA PRO A 322 -21.51 -3.12 18.43
C PRO A 322 -22.08 -1.91 19.18
N ILE A 323 -21.22 -1.15 19.85
CA ILE A 323 -21.59 0.13 20.49
C ILE A 323 -20.75 1.25 19.87
N SER A 324 -21.39 2.13 19.10
CA SER A 324 -20.73 3.33 18.55
C SER A 324 -20.87 4.53 19.49
N ARG A 325 -21.90 4.57 20.34
CA ARG A 325 -22.13 5.62 21.33
C ARG A 325 -22.08 5.05 22.75
N PRO A 326 -20.99 5.30 23.50
CA PRO A 326 -20.83 4.82 24.86
C PRO A 326 -21.99 5.23 25.77
N ARG A 327 -22.49 4.28 26.57
CA ARG A 327 -23.60 4.48 27.51
C ARG A 327 -23.65 3.39 28.59
N ARG A 328 -24.27 3.72 29.73
CA ARG A 328 -24.49 2.79 30.85
C ARG A 328 -25.19 1.50 30.38
N HIS A 329 -24.90 0.39 31.06
CA HIS A 329 -25.42 -0.97 30.79
C HIS A 329 -25.01 -1.62 29.46
N CYS A 330 -24.35 -0.89 28.55
CA CYS A 330 -23.91 -1.41 27.26
C CYS A 330 -22.38 -1.32 27.11
N SER A 331 -21.85 -0.11 27.14
CA SER A 331 -20.42 0.16 27.04
C SER A 331 -20.17 1.54 27.67
N PRO A 332 -19.86 1.63 28.97
CA PRO A 332 -19.88 2.90 29.68
C PRO A 332 -18.84 3.92 29.21
N THR A 333 -17.68 3.44 28.75
CA THR A 333 -16.48 4.28 28.57
C THR A 333 -16.02 4.41 27.12
N GLU A 334 -16.29 3.42 26.28
CA GLU A 334 -15.67 3.33 24.95
C GLU A 334 -16.64 2.85 23.87
N ALA A 335 -16.42 3.32 22.65
CA ALA A 335 -17.08 2.77 21.47
C ALA A 335 -16.31 1.51 21.06
N ALA A 336 -16.97 0.37 21.03
CA ALA A 336 -16.33 -0.90 20.72
C ALA A 336 -17.36 -1.94 20.26
N VAL A 337 -16.88 -2.91 19.49
CA VAL A 337 -17.58 -4.19 19.32
C VAL A 337 -17.28 -5.07 20.52
N ARG A 338 -18.29 -5.30 21.36
CA ARG A 338 -18.18 -6.13 22.56
C ARG A 338 -18.25 -7.61 22.21
N PHE A 339 -17.36 -8.40 22.79
CA PHE A 339 -17.24 -9.84 22.57
C PHE A 339 -17.67 -10.61 23.81
N ASN A 340 -18.69 -11.46 23.66
CA ASN A 340 -19.25 -12.26 24.75
C ASN A 340 -18.75 -13.71 24.74
N GLY A 341 -17.79 -14.05 23.88
CA GLY A 341 -17.23 -15.40 23.77
C GLY A 341 -17.92 -16.28 22.74
N PHE A 342 -17.68 -17.59 22.88
CA PHE A 342 -18.25 -18.67 22.08
C PHE A 342 -19.13 -19.56 22.97
N PRO A 343 -20.38 -19.14 23.27
CA PRO A 343 -21.29 -19.90 24.13
C PRO A 343 -21.74 -21.21 23.47
N ASP A 344 -22.34 -22.12 24.26
CA ASP A 344 -22.90 -23.36 23.73
C ASP A 344 -24.01 -23.04 22.71
N LYS A 345 -23.83 -23.55 21.49
CA LYS A 345 -24.73 -23.36 20.35
C LYS A 345 -26.14 -23.89 20.59
N LYS A 346 -26.33 -24.79 21.56
CA LYS A 346 -27.61 -25.40 21.90
C LYS A 346 -28.51 -24.51 22.76
N HIS A 347 -27.97 -23.48 23.40
CA HIS A 347 -28.74 -22.63 24.32
C HIS A 347 -29.41 -21.45 23.58
N LYS A 348 -30.69 -21.22 23.88
CA LYS A 348 -31.51 -20.12 23.33
C LYS A 348 -31.30 -18.82 24.10
N LEU A 349 -30.12 -18.22 23.99
CA LEU A 349 -29.73 -17.07 24.83
C LEU A 349 -29.64 -15.75 24.07
N TYR A 350 -29.42 -15.78 22.76
CA TYR A 350 -29.04 -14.59 22.00
C TYR A 350 -29.95 -14.36 20.78
N GLY A 351 -29.93 -13.13 20.25
CA GLY A 351 -30.52 -12.86 18.94
C GLY A 351 -29.54 -13.18 17.82
N VAL A 352 -29.73 -12.57 16.65
CA VAL A 352 -28.86 -12.81 15.49
C VAL A 352 -28.65 -11.52 14.69
N TYR A 353 -27.43 -11.35 14.20
CA TYR A 353 -27.13 -10.35 13.18
C TYR A 353 -27.16 -11.02 11.80
N CYS A 354 -27.85 -10.41 10.86
CA CYS A 354 -27.93 -10.87 9.48
C CYS A 354 -27.31 -9.85 8.54
N PHE A 355 -26.84 -10.34 7.40
CA PHE A 355 -26.34 -9.54 6.30
C PHE A 355 -27.09 -9.92 5.02
N LYS A 356 -27.69 -8.93 4.37
CA LYS A 356 -28.38 -9.08 3.09
C LYS A 356 -27.57 -8.37 2.02
N GLY A 357 -27.03 -9.12 1.06
CA GLY A 357 -26.35 -8.54 -0.11
C GLY A 357 -27.35 -7.75 -0.97
N ASN A 358 -26.86 -6.72 -1.65
CA ASN A 358 -27.63 -6.13 -2.74
C ASN A 358 -27.53 -7.11 -3.92
N ASN A 359 -28.64 -7.73 -4.28
CA ASN A 359 -28.73 -8.54 -5.51
C ASN A 359 -28.47 -7.68 -6.74
#